data_AF-A0A318ERG9-F1
#
_entry.id   AF-A0A318ERG9-F1
#
_cell.length_a   1.000
_cell.length_b   1.000
_cell.length_c   1.000
_cell.angle_alpha   90.00
_cell.angle_beta   90.00
_cell.angle_gamma   90.00
#
_symmetry.space_group_name_H-M   'P 1'
#
loop_
_entity.id
_entity.type
_entity.pdbx_description
1 polymer ?
#
loop_
_entity_poly.entity_id
_entity_poly.type
_entity_poly.pdbx_seq_one_letter_code
_entity_poly.pdbx_strand_id
1 'polypeptide(L)'
;MKRKGITVYKNIAGNEWNEDTFKSIQYRTTDNFTKCAIAGVSKVLIEVDASKIDKNYLGVLVATSTGAYHSIQNIYSDYLQLGFRKINPSLFPNIMMSTVLSWCTRQSGAHGNSTTLLVSQKQEKEQIYEYLSMQLDSGRCNYMIAVYLNDQADGYCIWTEREETAIQRGDHIKIYF
;
A
#
# COMPACT_ATOMS: atom_id res chain seq x y z
N MET A 1 -8.94 -17.29 20.80
CA MET A 1 -8.36 -16.52 19.67
C MET A 1 -9.04 -15.17 19.63
N LYS A 2 -8.29 -14.06 19.62
CA LYS A 2 -8.88 -12.74 19.45
C LYS A 2 -9.35 -12.58 18.00
N ARG A 3 -10.58 -12.10 17.80
CA ARG A 3 -11.11 -11.85 16.45
C ARG A 3 -10.40 -10.66 15.82
N LYS A 4 -10.20 -10.72 14.51
CA LYS A 4 -9.55 -9.70 13.69
C LYS A 4 -10.17 -9.70 12.31
N GLY A 5 -9.95 -8.63 11.57
CA GLY A 5 -10.50 -8.52 10.24
C GLY A 5 -10.31 -7.17 9.61
N ILE A 6 -11.09 -6.92 8.57
CA ILE A 6 -11.11 -5.70 7.78
C ILE A 6 -12.18 -4.76 8.32
N THR A 7 -11.79 -3.54 8.67
CA THR A 7 -12.73 -2.46 9.04
C THR A 7 -13.02 -1.54 7.85
N VAL A 8 -12.04 -1.32 6.97
CA VAL A 8 -12.18 -0.49 5.78
C VAL A 8 -11.64 -1.23 4.56
N TYR A 9 -12.39 -1.16 3.46
CA TYR A 9 -12.02 -1.70 2.16
C TYR A 9 -12.24 -0.62 1.10
N LYS A 10 -11.20 -0.30 0.34
CA LYS A 10 -11.23 0.66 -0.75
C LYS A 10 -10.72 0.03 -2.03
N ASN A 11 -11.50 0.12 -3.10
CA ASN A 11 -10.99 -0.16 -4.44
C ASN A 11 -10.01 0.95 -4.85
N ILE A 12 -9.03 0.55 -5.66
CA ILE A 12 -8.11 1.44 -6.34
C ILE A 12 -8.25 1.13 -7.83
N ALA A 13 -8.57 2.15 -8.62
CA ALA A 13 -8.40 2.06 -10.07
C ALA A 13 -7.09 2.75 -10.49
N GLY A 14 -6.43 2.22 -11.53
CA GLY A 14 -5.12 2.62 -12.02
C GLY A 14 -4.98 4.09 -12.42
N ASN A 15 -6.10 4.79 -12.57
CA ASN A 15 -6.18 6.20 -12.94
C ASN A 15 -6.84 7.07 -11.85
N GLU A 16 -7.12 6.49 -10.68
CA GLU A 16 -7.94 7.13 -9.64
C GLU A 16 -7.09 7.80 -8.56
N TRP A 17 -6.14 8.63 -9.01
CA TRP A 17 -5.34 9.50 -8.17
C TRP A 17 -5.39 10.93 -8.72
N ASN A 18 -5.53 11.91 -7.82
CA ASN A 18 -5.54 13.33 -8.20
C ASN A 18 -4.14 13.92 -7.98
N GLU A 19 -3.63 14.72 -8.93
CA GLU A 19 -2.39 15.50 -8.79
C GLU A 19 -2.37 16.33 -7.50
N ASP A 20 -3.51 16.87 -7.07
CA ASP A 20 -3.65 17.63 -5.81
C ASP A 20 -3.33 16.80 -4.56
N THR A 21 -3.39 15.46 -4.66
CA THR A 21 -3.03 14.53 -3.58
C THR A 21 -1.51 14.53 -3.34
N PHE A 22 -0.73 14.98 -4.32
CA PHE A 22 0.72 14.91 -4.32
C PHE A 22 1.33 16.29 -4.21
N LYS A 23 2.37 16.41 -3.38
CA LYS A 23 3.29 17.54 -3.52
C LYS A 23 3.97 17.44 -4.88
N SER A 24 4.21 18.58 -5.52
CA SER A 24 4.79 18.67 -6.88
C SER A 24 6.03 17.79 -7.10
N ILE A 25 6.88 17.64 -6.08
CA ILE A 25 8.04 16.76 -6.14
C ILE A 25 7.67 15.27 -6.17
N GLN A 26 6.72 14.84 -5.33
CA GLN A 26 6.27 13.45 -5.28
C GLN A 26 5.67 13.03 -6.62
N TYR A 27 4.87 13.91 -7.22
CA TYR A 27 4.26 13.69 -8.52
C TYR A 27 5.29 13.41 -9.63
N ARG A 28 6.44 14.10 -9.61
CA ARG A 28 7.49 13.99 -10.64
C ARG A 28 8.46 12.83 -10.42
N THR A 29 8.54 12.29 -9.20
CA THR A 29 9.52 11.26 -8.83
C THR A 29 8.89 9.88 -8.62
N THR A 30 7.57 9.77 -8.75
CA THR A 30 6.83 8.51 -8.57
C THR A 30 6.20 8.05 -9.86
N ASP A 31 6.17 6.74 -10.06
CA ASP A 31 5.43 6.12 -11.16
C ASP A 31 3.94 5.99 -10.84
N ASN A 32 3.15 5.58 -11.84
CA ASN A 32 1.71 5.42 -11.69
C ASN A 32 1.34 4.42 -10.58
N PHE A 33 2.07 3.30 -10.52
CA PHE A 33 1.88 2.26 -9.51
C PHE A 33 2.00 2.82 -8.08
N THR A 34 3.07 3.59 -7.83
CA THR A 34 3.32 4.23 -6.53
C THR A 34 2.24 5.27 -6.22
N LYS A 35 1.80 6.05 -7.20
CA LYS A 35 0.72 7.04 -7.02
C LYS A 35 -0.59 6.38 -6.61
N CYS A 36 -1.00 5.31 -7.29
CA CYS A 36 -2.18 4.52 -6.93
C CYS A 36 -2.10 3.97 -5.51
N ALA A 37 -0.94 3.43 -5.11
CA ALA A 37 -0.76 2.91 -3.77
C ALA A 37 -0.92 4.01 -2.69
N ILE A 38 -0.28 5.17 -2.89
CA ILE A 38 -0.38 6.32 -1.97
C ILE A 38 -1.81 6.85 -1.89
N ALA A 39 -2.53 6.91 -3.02
CA ALA A 39 -3.92 7.33 -3.06
C ALA A 39 -4.82 6.35 -2.28
N GLY A 40 -4.63 5.05 -2.46
CA GLY A 40 -5.34 4.01 -1.70
C GLY A 40 -5.11 4.12 -0.19
N VAL A 41 -3.85 4.27 0.23
CA VAL A 41 -3.48 4.49 1.64
C VAL A 41 -4.17 5.73 2.19
N SER A 42 -4.15 6.83 1.45
CA SER A 42 -4.77 8.09 1.87
C SER A 42 -6.28 7.96 2.07
N LYS A 43 -6.99 7.29 1.15
CA LYS A 43 -8.43 7.02 1.25
C LYS A 43 -8.77 6.25 2.52
N VAL A 44 -7.98 5.23 2.86
CA VAL A 44 -8.19 4.43 4.07
C VAL A 44 -7.90 5.23 5.34
N LEU A 45 -6.80 5.98 5.38
CA LEU A 45 -6.43 6.80 6.54
C LEU A 45 -7.49 7.86 6.88
N ILE A 46 -8.10 8.46 5.85
CA ILE A 46 -9.19 9.43 6.01
C ILE A 46 -10.42 8.75 6.62
N GLU A 47 -10.81 7.57 6.14
CA GLU A 47 -12.00 6.87 6.64
C GLU A 47 -11.88 6.44 8.10
N VAL A 48 -10.69 6.01 8.54
CA VAL A 48 -10.51 5.53 9.92
C VAL A 48 -10.15 6.64 10.92
N ASP A 49 -10.06 7.90 10.50
CA ASP A 49 -9.48 9.01 11.28
C ASP A 49 -8.16 8.59 11.95
N ALA A 50 -7.19 8.21 11.12
CA ALA A 50 -5.90 7.68 11.57
C ALA A 50 -5.02 8.70 12.31
N SER A 51 -5.52 9.89 12.63
CA SER A 51 -4.80 10.92 13.39
C SER A 51 -4.62 10.55 14.87
N LYS A 52 -5.49 9.66 15.39
CA LYS A 52 -5.57 9.32 16.83
C LYS A 52 -4.90 8.00 17.21
N ILE A 53 -4.34 7.28 16.25
CA ILE A 53 -3.71 5.97 16.49
C ILE A 53 -2.23 6.13 16.84
N ASP A 54 -1.70 5.18 17.62
CA ASP A 54 -0.25 5.06 17.80
C ASP A 54 0.40 4.47 16.54
N LYS A 55 1.21 5.30 15.88
CA LYS A 55 1.90 4.97 14.64
C LYS A 55 3.04 3.97 14.81
N ASN A 56 3.53 3.75 16.03
CA ASN A 56 4.52 2.72 16.35
C ASN A 56 3.98 1.30 16.13
N TYR A 57 2.66 1.13 16.21
CA TYR A 57 1.98 -0.15 16.02
C TYR A 57 1.15 -0.21 14.73
N LEU A 58 1.39 0.72 13.81
CA LEU A 58 0.83 0.70 12.46
C LEU A 58 1.86 0.13 11.50
N GLY A 59 1.53 -0.99 10.84
CA GLY A 59 2.33 -1.57 9.76
C GLY A 59 1.72 -1.35 8.38
N VAL A 60 2.55 -1.47 7.34
CA VAL A 60 2.12 -1.36 5.93
C VAL A 60 2.59 -2.57 5.14
N LEU A 61 1.67 -3.23 4.45
CA LEU A 61 1.96 -4.26 3.46
C LEU A 61 1.68 -3.70 2.06
N VAL A 62 2.66 -3.76 1.15
CA VAL A 62 2.42 -3.55 -0.28
C VAL A 62 2.57 -4.88 -1.01
N ALA A 63 1.47 -5.42 -1.48
CA ALA A 63 1.39 -6.67 -2.21
C ALA A 63 1.13 -6.43 -3.70
N THR A 64 1.66 -7.31 -4.54
CA THR A 64 1.41 -7.29 -5.99
C THR A 64 1.70 -8.66 -6.58
N SER A 65 1.12 -8.97 -7.73
CA SER A 65 1.39 -10.21 -8.45
C SER A 65 2.50 -10.11 -9.50
N THR A 66 2.94 -8.90 -9.83
CA THR A 66 3.90 -8.66 -10.92
C THR A 66 5.15 -7.90 -10.48
N GLY A 67 5.17 -7.37 -9.25
CA GLY A 67 6.28 -6.55 -8.78
C GLY A 67 6.32 -5.20 -9.51
N ALA A 68 7.52 -4.64 -9.64
CA ALA A 68 7.74 -3.38 -10.34
C ALA A 68 7.90 -3.55 -11.87
N TYR A 69 7.26 -4.57 -12.47
CA TYR A 69 7.42 -4.91 -13.87
C TYR A 69 7.16 -3.73 -14.81
N HIS A 70 6.06 -3.00 -14.60
CA HIS A 70 5.72 -1.84 -15.45
C HIS A 70 6.70 -0.69 -15.30
N SER A 71 7.18 -0.43 -14.08
CA SER A 71 8.19 0.59 -13.83
C SER A 71 9.48 0.29 -14.62
N ILE A 72 9.89 -0.98 -14.64
CA ILE A 72 11.03 -1.47 -15.43
C ILE A 72 10.77 -1.28 -16.93
N GLN A 73 9.61 -1.69 -17.43
CA GLN A 73 9.23 -1.56 -18.85
C GLN A 73 9.16 -0.10 -19.31
N ASN A 74 8.64 0.79 -18.46
CA ASN A 74 8.53 2.22 -18.77
C ASN A 74 9.91 2.86 -18.87
N ILE A 75 10.80 2.60 -17.90
CA ILE A 75 12.19 3.11 -17.95
C ILE A 75 12.93 2.57 -19.18
N TYR A 76 12.73 1.29 -19.52
CA TYR A 76 13.32 0.71 -20.72
C TYR A 76 12.78 1.35 -22.00
N SER A 77 11.47 1.61 -22.06
CA SER A 77 10.82 2.28 -23.19
C SER A 77 11.33 3.73 -23.35
N ASP A 78 11.45 4.47 -22.25
CA ASP A 78 12.02 5.81 -22.23
C ASP A 78 13.48 5.81 -22.70
N TYR A 79 14.27 4.80 -22.31
CA TYR A 79 15.63 4.61 -22.79
C TYR A 79 15.69 4.45 -24.31
N LEU A 80 14.83 3.59 -24.87
CA LEU A 80 14.78 3.35 -26.31
C LEU A 80 14.33 4.60 -27.10
N GLN A 81 13.37 5.37 -26.58
CA GLN A 81 12.77 6.51 -27.28
C GLN A 81 13.57 7.80 -27.13
N LEU A 82 14.04 8.10 -25.92
CA LEU A 82 14.65 9.38 -25.57
C LEU A 82 16.17 9.31 -25.51
N GLY A 83 16.73 8.11 -25.41
CA GLY A 83 18.14 7.85 -25.17
C GLY A 83 18.56 8.07 -23.71
N PHE A 84 19.72 7.55 -23.35
CA PHE A 84 20.21 7.51 -21.96
C PHE A 84 20.32 8.86 -21.26
N ARG A 85 20.51 9.97 -21.99
CA ARG A 85 20.68 11.32 -21.41
C ARG A 85 19.38 11.98 -20.96
N LYS A 86 18.22 11.47 -21.42
CA LYS A 86 16.91 12.09 -21.19
C LYS A 86 16.04 11.33 -20.18
N ILE A 87 16.52 10.21 -19.67
CA ILE A 87 15.81 9.45 -18.62
C ILE A 87 15.89 10.24 -17.32
N ASN A 88 14.74 10.42 -16.66
CA ASN A 88 14.69 11.03 -15.33
C ASN A 88 15.29 10.06 -14.29
N PRO A 89 16.44 10.37 -13.68
CA PRO A 89 17.07 9.48 -12.70
C PRO A 89 16.20 9.23 -11.47
N SER A 90 15.29 10.16 -11.17
CA SER A 90 14.39 10.08 -10.01
C SER A 90 13.31 9.01 -10.19
N LEU A 91 13.09 8.51 -11.40
CA LEU A 91 12.14 7.43 -11.65
C LEU A 91 12.78 6.05 -11.44
N PHE A 92 14.10 5.94 -11.53
CA PHE A 92 14.83 4.68 -11.39
C PHE A 92 14.51 3.93 -10.09
N PRO A 93 14.41 4.58 -8.91
CA PRO A 93 14.05 3.88 -7.67
C PRO A 93 12.72 3.10 -7.74
N ASN A 94 11.76 3.53 -8.57
CA ASN A 94 10.45 2.87 -8.67
C ASN A 94 10.52 1.43 -9.23
N ILE A 95 11.66 0.98 -9.77
CA ILE A 95 11.88 -0.45 -10.10
C ILE A 95 11.99 -1.35 -8.86
N MET A 96 12.12 -0.75 -7.67
CA MET A 96 12.19 -1.45 -6.40
C MET A 96 10.86 -1.34 -5.65
N MET A 97 10.31 -2.47 -5.24
CA MET A 97 9.08 -2.50 -4.43
C MET A 97 9.23 -1.78 -3.09
N SER A 98 10.45 -1.67 -2.56
CA SER A 98 10.73 -0.91 -1.35
C SER A 98 10.45 0.59 -1.52
N THR A 99 10.51 1.14 -2.74
CA THR A 99 10.21 2.55 -3.00
C THR A 99 8.73 2.86 -2.79
N VAL A 100 7.82 2.05 -3.35
CA VAL A 100 6.38 2.22 -3.09
C VAL A 100 6.06 2.02 -1.61
N LEU A 101 6.67 1.03 -0.95
CA LEU A 101 6.51 0.83 0.49
C LEU A 101 6.97 2.04 1.31
N SER A 102 8.12 2.62 0.95
CA SER A 102 8.66 3.82 1.60
C SER A 102 7.71 5.00 1.47
N TRP A 103 7.07 5.17 0.31
CA TRP A 103 6.06 6.20 0.15
C TRP A 103 4.78 5.92 0.95
N CYS A 104 4.27 4.70 0.95
CA CYS A 104 3.08 4.33 1.71
C CYS A 104 3.28 4.48 3.23
N THR A 105 4.45 4.08 3.73
CA THR A 105 4.83 4.25 5.15
C THR A 105 4.99 5.73 5.50
N ARG A 106 5.62 6.53 4.63
CA ARG A 106 5.71 7.99 4.80
C ARG A 106 4.34 8.66 4.80
N GLN A 107 3.43 8.24 3.93
CA GLN A 107 2.07 8.80 3.85
C GLN A 107 1.24 8.47 5.09
N SER A 108 1.37 7.25 5.61
CA SER A 108 0.64 6.79 6.79
C SER A 108 1.25 7.22 8.12
N GLY A 109 2.53 7.59 8.11
CA GLY A 109 3.36 7.80 9.30
C GLY A 109 3.71 6.50 10.00
N ALA A 110 3.56 5.34 9.35
CA ALA A 110 3.76 4.02 9.96
C ALA A 110 5.22 3.80 10.41
N HIS A 111 5.38 3.31 11.64
CA HIS A 111 6.66 2.88 12.21
C HIS A 111 6.67 1.41 12.62
N GLY A 112 5.52 0.74 12.54
CA GLY A 112 5.39 -0.71 12.77
C GLY A 112 5.89 -1.54 11.59
N ASN A 113 5.79 -2.86 11.72
CA ASN A 113 6.37 -3.79 10.75
C ASN A 113 5.75 -3.60 9.37
N SER A 114 6.60 -3.26 8.39
CA SER A 114 6.18 -2.91 7.04
C SER A 114 7.01 -3.67 6.01
N THR A 115 6.37 -4.25 5.00
CA THR A 115 7.06 -5.06 3.99
C THR A 115 6.34 -5.05 2.65
N THR A 116 6.99 -5.62 1.63
CA THR A 116 6.38 -5.92 0.35
C THR A 116 6.25 -7.41 0.13
N LEU A 117 5.21 -7.85 -0.57
CA LEU A 117 4.97 -9.25 -0.86
C LEU A 117 4.66 -9.44 -2.35
N LEU A 118 5.38 -10.36 -3.00
CA LEU A 118 4.99 -10.85 -4.31
C LEU A 118 4.03 -12.02 -4.10
N VAL A 119 2.79 -11.87 -4.57
CA VAL A 119 1.71 -12.84 -4.36
C VAL A 119 1.28 -13.52 -5.66
N SER A 120 0.75 -14.73 -5.55
CA SER A 120 0.11 -15.40 -6.68
C SER A 120 -1.26 -14.78 -6.95
N GLN A 121 -1.59 -14.46 -8.20
CA GLN A 121 -2.94 -13.95 -8.56
C GLN A 121 -4.07 -14.89 -8.12
N LYS A 122 -3.81 -16.20 -8.08
CA LYS A 122 -4.83 -17.19 -7.69
C LYS A 122 -5.05 -17.28 -6.18
N GLN A 123 -4.11 -16.78 -5.37
CA GLN A 123 -4.09 -16.94 -3.90
C GLN A 123 -3.75 -15.62 -3.20
N GLU A 124 -3.98 -14.49 -3.88
CA GLU A 124 -3.52 -13.17 -3.46
C GLU A 124 -4.10 -12.80 -2.09
N LYS A 125 -5.39 -13.06 -1.89
CA LYS A 125 -6.10 -12.71 -0.65
C LYS A 125 -5.67 -13.60 0.49
N GLU A 126 -5.55 -14.90 0.27
CA GLU A 126 -5.11 -15.86 1.28
C GLU A 126 -3.71 -15.50 1.79
N GLN A 127 -2.76 -15.23 0.89
CA GLN A 127 -1.39 -14.87 1.24
C GLN A 127 -1.31 -13.53 1.97
N ILE A 128 -2.10 -12.53 1.54
CA ILE A 128 -2.20 -11.24 2.21
C ILE A 128 -2.79 -11.42 3.62
N TYR A 129 -3.92 -12.12 3.75
CA TYR A 129 -4.60 -12.30 5.03
C TYR A 129 -3.78 -13.12 6.03
N GLU A 130 -3.06 -14.15 5.56
CA GLU A 130 -2.14 -14.92 6.40
C GLU A 130 -1.03 -14.02 6.99
N TYR A 131 -0.42 -13.17 6.15
CA TYR A 131 0.59 -12.23 6.63
C TYR A 131 -0.01 -11.22 7.64
N LEU A 132 -1.16 -10.63 7.33
CA LEU A 132 -1.82 -9.66 8.21
C LEU A 132 -2.20 -10.29 9.55
N SER A 133 -2.76 -11.50 9.51
CA SER A 133 -3.07 -12.33 10.67
C SER A 133 -1.83 -12.54 11.54
N MET A 134 -0.70 -12.94 10.95
CA MET A 134 0.55 -13.15 11.67
C MET A 134 1.07 -11.87 12.35
N GLN A 135 0.99 -10.70 11.70
CA GLN A 135 1.46 -9.44 12.31
C GLN A 135 0.57 -9.00 13.48
N LEU A 136 -0.75 -9.17 13.35
CA LEU A 136 -1.70 -8.84 14.41
C LEU A 136 -1.61 -9.84 15.57
N ASP A 137 -1.44 -11.13 15.30
CA ASP A 137 -1.37 -12.16 16.36
C ASP A 137 -0.06 -12.10 17.14
N SER A 138 1.05 -11.77 16.47
CA SER A 138 2.35 -11.62 17.13
C SER A 138 2.47 -10.35 17.99
N GLY A 139 1.46 -9.48 17.99
CA GLY A 139 1.48 -8.22 18.74
C GLY A 139 2.48 -7.19 18.20
N ARG A 140 3.10 -7.46 17.05
CA ARG A 140 4.04 -6.54 16.38
C ARG A 140 3.31 -5.29 15.85
N CYS A 141 2.05 -5.47 15.44
CA CYS A 141 1.17 -4.39 15.02
C CYS A 141 -0.19 -4.51 15.72
N ASN A 142 -0.83 -3.36 15.91
CA ASN A 142 -2.23 -3.25 16.31
C ASN A 142 -3.11 -2.99 15.09
N TYR A 143 -2.53 -2.36 14.08
CA TYR A 143 -3.18 -1.97 12.84
C TYR A 143 -2.28 -2.29 11.67
N MET A 144 -2.86 -2.74 10.56
CA MET A 144 -2.15 -2.92 9.30
C MET A 144 -2.93 -2.24 8.18
N ILE A 145 -2.20 -1.53 7.32
CA ILE A 145 -2.70 -1.15 6.01
C ILE A 145 -2.14 -2.16 5.00
N ALA A 146 -2.98 -2.77 4.19
CA ALA A 146 -2.53 -3.59 3.08
C ALA A 146 -3.01 -3.00 1.76
N VAL A 147 -2.08 -2.79 0.84
CA VAL A 147 -2.36 -2.37 -0.53
C VAL A 147 -2.04 -3.54 -1.43
N TYR A 148 -2.99 -3.97 -2.26
CA TYR A 148 -2.75 -4.86 -3.38
C TYR A 148 -2.94 -4.09 -4.69
N LEU A 149 -1.99 -4.21 -5.61
CA LEU A 149 -2.10 -3.71 -6.97
C LEU A 149 -1.65 -4.77 -7.97
N ASN A 150 -2.44 -4.93 -9.04
CA ASN A 150 -2.08 -5.74 -10.19
C ASN A 150 -1.15 -4.96 -11.15
N ASP A 151 -0.92 -5.55 -12.32
CA ASP A 151 -0.12 -5.01 -13.41
C ASP A 151 -0.67 -3.68 -13.97
N GLN A 152 -1.98 -3.49 -13.98
CA GLN A 152 -2.63 -2.25 -14.42
C GLN A 152 -2.72 -1.17 -13.32
N ALA A 153 -2.08 -1.39 -12.16
CA ALA A 153 -2.23 -0.57 -10.97
C ALA A 153 -3.69 -0.45 -10.47
N ASP A 154 -4.53 -1.43 -10.80
CA ASP A 154 -5.84 -1.64 -10.18
C ASP A 154 -5.70 -2.57 -8.98
N GLY A 155 -6.60 -2.44 -8.01
CA GLY A 155 -6.65 -3.35 -6.88
C GLY A 155 -7.41 -2.78 -5.71
N TYR A 156 -6.86 -2.90 -4.51
CA TYR A 156 -7.52 -2.48 -3.29
C TYR A 156 -6.55 -2.07 -2.18
N CYS A 157 -7.04 -1.23 -1.27
CA CYS A 157 -6.40 -0.93 0.00
C CYS A 157 -7.35 -1.27 1.14
N ILE A 158 -6.85 -1.95 2.16
CA ILE A 158 -7.62 -2.36 3.33
C ILE A 158 -6.97 -1.87 4.62
N TRP A 159 -7.82 -1.56 5.60
CA TRP A 159 -7.45 -1.39 6.99
C TRP A 159 -7.81 -2.65 7.76
N THR A 160 -6.85 -3.23 8.47
CA THR A 160 -7.09 -4.40 9.30
C THR A 160 -6.59 -4.21 10.71
N GLU A 161 -7.33 -4.78 11.65
CA GLU A 161 -7.09 -4.62 13.07
C GLU A 161 -7.79 -5.73 13.87
N ARG A 162 -7.56 -5.76 15.19
CA ARG A 162 -8.29 -6.67 16.09
C ARG A 162 -9.66 -6.08 16.42
N GLU A 163 -10.65 -6.92 16.71
CA GLU A 163 -12.01 -6.46 17.04
C GLU A 163 -12.00 -5.51 18.25
N GLU A 164 -11.15 -5.79 19.25
CA GLU A 164 -10.94 -4.93 20.43
C GLU A 164 -10.50 -3.51 20.04
N THR A 165 -9.59 -3.37 19.08
CA THR A 165 -9.09 -2.05 18.66
C THR A 165 -10.10 -1.31 17.78
N ALA A 166 -10.87 -2.04 16.96
CA ALA A 166 -11.96 -1.45 16.20
C ALA A 166 -13.03 -0.85 17.13
N ILE A 167 -13.43 -1.60 18.16
CA ILE A 167 -14.40 -1.15 19.17
C ILE A 167 -13.87 0.09 19.92
N GLN A 168 -12.59 0.09 20.31
CA GLN A 168 -11.96 1.24 20.97
C GLN A 168 -11.99 2.51 20.12
N ARG A 169 -11.91 2.36 18.79
CA ARG A 169 -12.04 3.45 17.81
C ARG A 169 -13.50 3.85 17.53
N GLY A 170 -14.47 3.12 18.07
CA GLY A 170 -15.90 3.33 17.81
C GLY A 170 -16.37 2.74 16.48
N ASP A 171 -15.70 1.69 16.00
CA ASP A 171 -15.95 1.03 14.72
C ASP A 171 -16.13 -0.49 14.90
N HIS A 172 -16.38 -1.22 13.81
CA HIS A 172 -16.57 -2.67 13.84
C HIS A 172 -15.94 -3.38 12.62
N ILE A 173 -15.54 -4.64 12.83
CA ILE A 173 -15.02 -5.48 11.75
C ILE A 173 -16.16 -5.80 10.77
N LYS A 174 -15.92 -5.52 9.48
CA LYS A 174 -16.87 -5.81 8.38
C LYS A 174 -16.62 -7.18 7.76
N ILE A 175 -15.37 -7.64 7.72
CA ILE A 175 -14.97 -8.93 7.14
C ILE A 175 -13.95 -9.59 8.06
N TYR A 176 -14.22 -10.81 8.52
CA TYR A 176 -13.29 -11.58 9.37
C TYR A 176 -12.37 -12.46 8.53
N PHE A 177 -11.15 -12.66 9.03
CA PHE A 177 -10.17 -13.61 8.49
C PHE A 177 -9.20 -14.10 9.58
#